data_AF-A0A427XCW8-F1
#
_entry.id   AF-A0A427XCW8-F1
#
_cell.length_a   1.000
_cell.length_b   1.000
_cell.length_c   1.000
_cell.angle_alpha   90.00
_cell.angle_beta   90.00
_cell.angle_gamma   90.00
#
_symmetry.space_group_name_H-M   'P 1'
#
loop_
_entity.id
_entity.type
_entity.pdbx_description
1 polymer ?
#
loop_
_entity_poly.entity_id
_entity_poly.type
_entity_poly.pdbx_seq_one_letter_code
_entity_poly.pdbx_strand_id
1 'polypeptide(L)'
;MSSSRAAFQPLRRAFHSSARAQSHIGSLPVPIPAGVTLSYPPMSIDPTVPRTSPIARRLVEVKGPLGSQVISIEPPVILTPPAEQGGALVVSVHDAEQKSHASVWGLTRSLIHNAVVGVTTGYSVELKLVGVGYRAAVEPIPQVFRDIQAKIPRAVRPVKAGAPPYVLPPHPTERLNIKLGYSHPVLLDIPDGIKVAVPQPTKIVLTGNDKQKLGLFAAKIRRWRKPEPYRGKGIFIGDETIKLREIKKK
;
A
#
# COMPACT_ATOMS: atom_id res chain seq x y z
N MET A 1 57.19 8.57 -9.28
CA MET A 1 56.37 9.66 -8.73
C MET A 1 55.33 10.06 -9.78
N SER A 2 54.16 9.43 -9.76
CA SER A 2 53.09 9.67 -10.74
C SER A 2 52.12 10.70 -10.17
N SER A 3 52.10 11.88 -10.78
CA SER A 3 51.26 13.01 -10.38
C SER A 3 49.81 12.76 -10.77
N SER A 4 48.91 12.67 -9.79
CA SER A 4 47.47 12.53 -9.98
C SER A 4 46.90 13.82 -10.58
N ARG A 5 46.45 13.74 -11.83
CA ARG A 5 45.74 14.81 -12.53
C ARG A 5 44.40 15.04 -11.84
N ALA A 6 44.30 16.07 -10.99
CA ALA A 6 43.05 16.49 -10.39
C ALA A 6 42.06 16.85 -11.51
N ALA A 7 40.96 16.09 -11.60
CA ALA A 7 39.91 16.34 -12.57
C ALA A 7 39.24 17.68 -12.25
N PHE A 8 39.40 18.64 -13.17
CA PHE A 8 38.78 19.96 -13.08
C PHE A 8 37.25 19.78 -13.24
N GLN A 9 36.52 19.78 -12.13
CA GLN A 9 35.05 19.78 -12.19
C GLN A 9 34.59 21.16 -12.67
N PRO A 10 33.80 21.28 -13.75
CA PRO A 10 33.29 22.56 -14.17
C PRO A 10 32.31 23.07 -13.10
N LEU A 11 32.64 24.19 -12.47
CA LEU A 11 31.73 24.93 -11.60
C LEU A 11 30.53 25.36 -12.44
N ARG A 12 29.45 24.58 -12.39
CA ARG A 12 28.17 24.95 -12.99
C ARG A 12 27.71 26.25 -12.32
N ARG A 13 27.78 27.36 -13.03
CA ARG A 13 27.17 28.63 -12.59
C ARG A 13 25.66 28.40 -12.50
N ALA A 14 25.16 28.24 -11.29
CA ALA A 14 23.72 28.17 -11.04
C ALA A 14 23.11 29.56 -11.25
N PHE A 15 21.98 29.65 -11.94
CA PHE A 15 21.21 30.89 -12.12
C PHE A 15 20.53 31.37 -10.81
N HIS A 16 20.77 30.70 -9.70
CA HIS A 16 20.26 31.03 -8.37
C HIS A 16 21.35 30.79 -7.32
N SER A 17 21.39 31.64 -6.29
CA SER A 17 22.31 31.53 -5.15
C SER A 17 21.79 30.63 -4.02
N SER A 18 20.50 30.25 -4.06
CA SER A 18 19.92 29.36 -3.05
C SER A 18 20.46 27.94 -3.19
N ALA A 19 20.86 27.34 -2.06
CA ALA A 19 21.16 25.92 -1.98
C ALA A 19 19.93 25.10 -2.43
N ARG A 20 20.15 24.00 -3.17
CA ARG A 20 19.05 23.11 -3.57
C ARG A 20 18.42 22.51 -2.32
N ALA A 21 17.14 22.79 -2.12
CA ALA A 21 16.38 22.26 -1.00
C ALA A 21 16.24 20.73 -1.14
N GLN A 22 16.65 20.01 -0.09
CA GLN A 22 16.40 18.59 0.05
C GLN A 22 14.90 18.30 0.16
N SER A 23 14.50 17.05 -0.05
CA SER A 23 13.09 16.67 0.13
C SER A 23 12.69 16.85 1.60
N HIS A 24 11.66 17.66 1.85
CA HIS A 24 11.15 17.89 3.20
C HIS A 24 10.58 16.60 3.81
N ILE A 25 9.91 15.77 3.01
CA ILE A 25 9.31 14.52 3.49
C ILE A 25 10.37 13.44 3.73
N GLY A 26 11.33 13.28 2.82
CA GLY A 26 12.34 12.23 2.91
C GLY A 26 13.40 12.48 3.98
N SER A 27 13.75 13.74 4.25
CA SER A 27 14.73 14.11 5.29
C SER A 27 14.23 13.89 6.71
N LEU A 28 12.92 13.82 6.91
CA LEU A 28 12.34 13.54 8.20
C LEU A 28 12.54 12.06 8.59
N PRO A 29 13.07 11.77 9.77
CA PRO A 29 13.31 10.41 10.21
C PRO A 29 11.99 9.67 10.51
N VAL A 30 11.98 8.35 10.36
CA VAL A 30 10.81 7.51 10.66
C VAL A 30 10.96 6.98 12.09
N PRO A 31 10.12 7.40 13.06
CA PRO A 31 10.18 6.88 14.41
C PRO A 31 9.76 5.41 14.43
N ILE A 32 10.56 4.55 15.04
CA ILE A 32 10.23 3.14 15.23
C ILE A 32 9.84 2.94 16.69
N PRO A 33 8.55 2.67 17.00
CA PRO A 33 8.14 2.40 18.36
C PRO A 33 8.69 1.05 18.85
N ALA A 34 8.83 0.90 20.18
CA ALA A 34 9.23 -0.35 20.80
C ALA A 34 8.27 -1.48 20.40
N GLY A 35 8.81 -2.60 19.91
CA GLY A 35 8.04 -3.76 19.41
C GLY A 35 7.96 -3.88 17.89
N VAL A 36 8.51 -2.93 17.13
CA VAL A 36 8.66 -3.04 15.67
C VAL A 36 10.11 -3.34 15.30
N THR A 37 10.31 -4.38 14.50
CA THR A 37 11.64 -4.81 14.03
C THR A 37 11.73 -4.69 12.51
N LEU A 38 12.81 -4.07 12.02
CA LEU A 38 13.15 -4.02 10.60
C LEU A 38 14.13 -5.14 10.27
N SER A 39 13.76 -6.01 9.34
CA SER A 39 14.61 -7.07 8.81
C SER A 39 14.99 -6.78 7.36
N TYR A 40 16.27 -7.00 7.05
CA TYR A 40 16.86 -6.78 5.72
C TYR A 40 17.35 -8.13 5.18
N PRO A 41 16.55 -8.86 4.39
CA PRO A 41 16.97 -10.15 3.86
C PRO A 41 18.23 -10.03 2.98
N PRO A 42 19.19 -10.97 3.09
CA PRO A 42 20.51 -10.87 2.44
C PRO A 42 20.45 -11.05 0.91
N MET A 43 19.46 -11.75 0.39
CA MET A 43 19.17 -11.91 -1.05
C MET A 43 17.99 -11.04 -1.45
N SER A 44 18.12 -9.73 -1.22
CA SER A 44 17.04 -8.82 -1.56
C SER A 44 16.84 -8.67 -3.08
N ILE A 45 17.86 -9.02 -3.89
CA ILE A 45 17.85 -8.98 -5.35
C ILE A 45 17.83 -10.42 -5.88
N ASP A 46 16.89 -10.75 -6.77
CA ASP A 46 16.82 -12.07 -7.42
C ASP A 46 18.17 -12.40 -8.08
N PRO A 47 18.77 -13.58 -7.82
CA PRO A 47 20.10 -13.94 -8.34
C PRO A 47 20.13 -14.02 -9.87
N THR A 48 18.97 -14.15 -10.51
CA THR A 48 18.80 -14.21 -11.97
C THR A 48 18.76 -12.81 -12.60
N VAL A 49 18.48 -11.75 -11.83
CA VAL A 49 18.36 -10.39 -12.35
C VAL A 49 19.71 -9.68 -12.22
N PRO A 50 20.30 -9.14 -13.32
CA PRO A 50 21.55 -8.42 -13.24
C PRO A 50 21.40 -7.20 -12.32
N ARG A 51 22.41 -6.94 -11.48
CA ARG A 51 22.40 -5.87 -10.46
C ARG A 51 22.13 -4.47 -11.03
N THR A 52 22.48 -4.25 -12.31
CA THR A 52 22.26 -2.99 -13.04
C THR A 52 20.83 -2.83 -13.53
N SER A 53 20.01 -3.88 -13.49
CA SER A 53 18.63 -3.84 -13.96
C SER A 53 17.78 -2.90 -13.08
N PRO A 54 16.91 -2.07 -13.66
CA PRO A 54 15.94 -1.27 -12.90
C PRO A 54 14.92 -2.14 -12.12
N ILE A 55 14.92 -3.45 -12.36
CA ILE A 55 14.06 -4.45 -11.68
C ILE A 55 14.72 -4.98 -10.40
N ALA A 56 16.03 -4.80 -10.23
CA ALA A 56 16.72 -5.19 -9.00
C ALA A 56 16.25 -4.29 -7.85
N ARG A 57 15.28 -4.75 -7.07
CA ARG A 57 14.75 -4.03 -5.89
C ARG A 57 15.32 -4.64 -4.63
N ARG A 58 15.47 -3.85 -3.56
CA ARG A 58 15.76 -4.35 -2.21
C ARG A 58 14.45 -4.58 -1.47
N LEU A 59 14.34 -5.66 -0.69
CA LEU A 59 13.20 -5.92 0.18
C LEU A 59 13.53 -5.47 1.60
N VAL A 60 12.54 -4.85 2.25
CA VAL A 60 12.55 -4.55 3.69
C VAL A 60 11.31 -5.15 4.31
N GLU A 61 11.53 -5.96 5.34
CA GLU A 61 10.46 -6.56 6.11
C GLU A 61 10.27 -5.78 7.41
N VAL A 62 9.07 -5.23 7.60
CA VAL A 62 8.66 -4.57 8.84
C VAL A 62 7.80 -5.56 9.61
N LYS A 63 8.27 -6.00 10.78
CA LYS A 63 7.54 -6.91 11.67
C LYS A 63 7.04 -6.14 12.89
N GLY A 64 5.80 -6.34 13.26
CA GLY A 64 5.18 -5.73 14.44
C GLY A 64 4.06 -6.59 15.02
N PRO A 65 3.30 -6.08 16.01
CA PRO A 65 2.30 -6.86 16.72
C PRO A 65 1.11 -7.31 15.86
N LEU A 66 0.68 -6.49 14.90
CA LEU A 66 -0.48 -6.80 14.04
C LEU A 66 -0.10 -7.60 12.77
N GLY A 67 1.17 -7.92 12.58
CA GLY A 67 1.67 -8.73 11.48
C GLY A 67 2.96 -8.20 10.86
N SER A 68 3.23 -8.65 9.64
CA SER A 68 4.43 -8.29 8.87
C SER A 68 4.06 -7.66 7.54
N GLN A 69 4.80 -6.65 7.13
CA GLN A 69 4.70 -6.05 5.80
C GLN A 69 6.05 -6.09 5.09
N VAL A 70 6.01 -6.46 3.81
CA VAL A 70 7.19 -6.46 2.93
C VAL A 70 7.07 -5.29 1.98
N ILE A 71 8.12 -4.47 1.92
CA ILE A 71 8.20 -3.29 1.07
C ILE A 71 9.36 -3.48 0.11
N SER A 72 9.13 -3.21 -1.17
CA SER A 72 10.18 -3.12 -2.16
C SER A 72 10.73 -1.69 -2.24
N ILE A 73 12.04 -1.59 -2.23
CA ILE A 73 12.80 -0.34 -2.20
C ILE A 73 13.69 -0.32 -3.42
N GLU A 74 13.80 0.84 -4.05
CA GLU A 74 14.69 0.99 -5.20
C GLU A 74 16.16 1.11 -4.75
N PRO A 75 17.12 0.64 -5.58
CA PRO A 75 18.55 0.68 -5.28
C PRO A 75 19.14 2.02 -4.82
N PRO A 76 18.73 3.21 -5.33
CA PRO A 76 19.41 4.45 -4.96
C PRO A 76 19.21 4.88 -3.50
N VAL A 77 18.34 4.21 -2.75
CA VAL A 77 18.01 4.58 -1.36
C VAL A 77 18.91 3.85 -0.37
N ILE A 78 19.55 4.64 0.49
CA ILE A 78 20.35 4.17 1.62
C ILE A 78 19.49 4.27 2.88
N LEU A 79 19.35 3.14 3.58
CA LEU A 79 18.70 3.08 4.88
C LEU A 79 19.76 2.99 5.97
N THR A 80 19.78 3.96 6.87
CA THR A 80 20.63 3.94 8.06
C THR A 80 19.78 3.41 9.22
N PRO A 81 19.93 2.14 9.63
CA PRO A 81 19.15 1.57 10.73
C PRO A 81 19.46 2.31 12.04
N PRO A 82 18.47 2.45 12.95
CA PRO A 82 18.71 3.06 14.25
C PRO A 82 19.66 2.19 15.09
N ALA A 83 20.46 2.84 15.95
CA ALA A 83 21.39 2.16 16.85
C ALA A 83 20.68 1.34 17.95
N GLU A 84 19.43 1.67 18.29
CA GLU A 84 18.66 1.05 19.38
C GLU A 84 17.19 0.81 18.99
N GLN A 85 16.53 -0.16 19.65
CA GLN A 85 15.10 -0.42 19.51
C GLN A 85 14.30 0.71 20.16
N GLY A 86 13.67 1.57 19.35
CA GLY A 86 13.09 2.84 19.79
C GLY A 86 13.71 4.08 19.13
N GLY A 87 14.79 3.88 18.36
CA GLY A 87 15.41 4.94 17.56
C GLY A 87 14.64 5.28 16.29
N ALA A 88 15.08 6.33 15.60
CA ALA A 88 14.49 6.76 14.34
C ALA A 88 15.31 6.26 13.14
N LEU A 89 14.63 5.70 12.14
CA LEU A 89 15.25 5.30 10.87
C LEU A 89 15.47 6.53 10.00
N VAL A 90 16.72 6.74 9.59
CA VAL A 90 17.07 7.81 8.64
C VAL A 90 17.13 7.21 7.23
N VAL A 91 16.31 7.76 6.33
CA VAL A 91 16.31 7.41 4.91
C VAL A 91 17.13 8.46 4.18
N SER A 92 18.14 8.02 3.43
CA SER A 92 19.02 8.88 2.63
C SER A 92 19.15 8.34 1.21
N VAL A 93 19.73 9.12 0.30
CA VAL A 93 19.85 8.76 -1.11
C VAL A 93 21.26 9.10 -1.59
N HIS A 94 21.79 8.29 -2.51
CA HIS A 94 23.16 8.48 -3.04
C HIS A 94 23.37 9.86 -3.66
N ASP A 95 22.56 10.23 -4.66
CA ASP A 95 22.64 11.53 -5.33
C ASP A 95 21.32 12.28 -5.24
N ALA A 96 21.24 13.27 -4.36
CA ALA A 96 20.05 14.12 -4.20
C ALA A 96 19.81 15.08 -5.38
N GLU A 97 20.82 15.28 -6.25
CA GLU A 97 20.70 16.15 -7.42
C GLU A 97 19.84 15.55 -8.54
N GLN A 98 19.79 14.21 -8.61
CA GLN A 98 19.06 13.52 -9.65
C GLN A 98 17.57 13.50 -9.31
N LYS A 99 16.74 13.95 -10.26
CA LYS A 99 15.28 14.06 -10.05
C LYS A 99 14.64 12.72 -9.66
N SER A 100 15.05 11.63 -10.30
CA SER A 100 14.54 10.28 -10.01
C SER A 100 14.80 9.90 -8.55
N HIS A 101 16.05 10.07 -8.10
CA HIS A 101 16.49 9.82 -6.74
C HIS A 101 15.73 10.65 -5.70
N ALA A 102 15.53 11.95 -5.97
CA ALA A 102 14.77 12.84 -5.10
C ALA A 102 13.29 12.43 -4.97
N SER A 103 12.66 11.99 -6.07
CA SER A 103 11.26 11.53 -6.04
C SER A 103 11.07 10.22 -5.27
N VAL A 104 12.04 9.30 -5.40
CA VAL A 104 12.05 8.00 -4.72
C VAL A 104 12.26 8.19 -3.21
N TRP A 105 13.10 9.15 -2.81
CA TRP A 105 13.41 9.42 -1.39
C TRP A 105 12.16 9.60 -0.52
N GLY A 106 11.28 10.54 -0.91
CA GLY A 106 10.07 10.84 -0.15
C GLY A 106 9.05 9.71 -0.20
N LEU A 107 8.95 9.00 -1.33
CA LEU A 107 8.09 7.83 -1.48
C LEU A 107 8.51 6.72 -0.53
N THR A 108 9.79 6.32 -0.54
CA THR A 108 10.30 5.22 0.28
C THR A 108 10.12 5.50 1.77
N ARG A 109 10.44 6.72 2.23
CA ARG A 109 10.18 7.14 3.61
C ARG A 109 8.71 7.01 3.97
N SER A 110 7.80 7.45 3.10
CA SER A 110 6.35 7.38 3.32
C SER A 110 5.84 5.94 3.37
N LEU A 111 6.35 5.06 2.50
CA LEU A 111 6.00 3.64 2.50
C LEU A 111 6.43 2.95 3.79
N ILE A 112 7.67 3.17 4.24
CA ILE A 112 8.18 2.59 5.50
C ILE A 112 7.39 3.12 6.69
N HIS A 113 7.14 4.43 6.75
CA HIS A 113 6.34 5.02 7.82
C HIS A 113 4.92 4.44 7.87
N ASN A 114 4.24 4.33 6.72
CA ASN A 114 2.91 3.74 6.65
C ASN A 114 2.93 2.27 7.09
N ALA A 115 3.98 1.53 6.77
CA ALA A 115 4.12 0.15 7.21
C ALA A 115 4.30 0.04 8.72
N VAL A 116 5.17 0.88 9.31
CA VAL A 116 5.39 0.93 10.77
C VAL A 116 4.09 1.25 11.50
N VAL A 117 3.35 2.27 11.05
CA VAL A 117 2.02 2.62 11.62
C VAL A 117 1.01 1.49 11.41
N GLY A 118 1.01 0.88 10.23
CA GLY A 118 0.11 -0.22 9.89
C GLY A 118 0.30 -1.49 10.72
N VAL A 119 1.54 -1.86 11.06
CA VAL A 119 1.82 -3.03 11.92
C VAL A 119 1.64 -2.74 13.41
N THR A 120 1.59 -1.48 13.83
CA THR A 120 1.45 -1.05 15.24
C THR A 120 0.02 -0.73 15.61
N THR A 121 -0.59 0.27 14.96
CA THR A 121 -1.98 0.69 15.25
C THR A 121 -2.97 0.05 14.28
N GLY A 122 -2.53 -0.28 13.07
CA GLY A 122 -3.44 -0.66 11.98
C GLY A 122 -4.17 0.55 11.40
N TYR A 123 -4.89 0.31 10.32
CA TYR A 123 -5.73 1.29 9.64
C TYR A 123 -7.19 0.88 9.69
N SER A 124 -8.05 1.88 9.88
CA SER A 124 -9.50 1.73 9.80
C SER A 124 -10.05 2.72 8.78
N VAL A 125 -10.92 2.24 7.89
CA VAL A 125 -11.61 3.04 6.88
C VAL A 125 -13.10 2.74 6.96
N GLU A 126 -13.89 3.77 7.26
CA GLU A 126 -15.34 3.67 7.28
C GLU A 126 -15.92 3.97 5.90
N LEU A 127 -16.96 3.26 5.49
CA LEU A 127 -17.75 3.55 4.31
C LEU A 127 -19.21 3.75 4.71
N LYS A 128 -19.80 4.85 4.25
CA LYS A 128 -21.18 5.24 4.52
C LYS A 128 -22.01 5.03 3.24
N LEU A 129 -23.05 4.20 3.34
CA LEU A 129 -24.00 3.93 2.27
C LEU A 129 -25.18 4.91 2.40
N VAL A 130 -25.32 5.82 1.43
CA VAL A 130 -26.42 6.78 1.39
C VAL A 130 -27.35 6.43 0.23
N GLY A 131 -28.58 6.06 0.54
CA GLY A 131 -29.59 5.72 -0.46
C GLY A 131 -30.72 4.89 0.12
N VAL A 132 -31.91 5.00 -0.48
CA VAL A 132 -33.05 4.19 -0.07
C VAL A 132 -32.80 2.73 -0.48
N GLY A 133 -32.95 1.82 0.47
CA GLY A 133 -32.73 0.38 0.27
C GLY A 133 -31.26 -0.04 0.18
N TYR A 134 -30.32 0.88 0.44
CA TYR A 134 -28.90 0.56 0.43
C TYR A 134 -28.51 -0.14 1.73
N ARG A 135 -27.91 -1.32 1.61
CA ARG A 135 -27.49 -2.12 2.77
C ARG A 135 -26.35 -3.05 2.40
N ALA A 136 -25.49 -3.33 3.37
CA ALA A 136 -24.44 -4.32 3.28
C ALA A 136 -24.61 -5.39 4.37
N ALA A 137 -24.11 -6.59 4.08
CA ALA A 137 -23.98 -7.68 5.03
C ALA A 137 -22.70 -8.47 4.68
N VAL A 138 -22.04 -9.03 5.69
CA VAL A 138 -20.93 -9.97 5.48
C VAL A 138 -21.53 -11.37 5.49
N GLU A 139 -21.28 -12.12 4.43
CA GLU A 139 -21.76 -13.49 4.27
C GLU A 139 -20.56 -14.43 4.05
N PRO A 140 -20.50 -15.57 4.72
CA PRO A 140 -19.48 -16.56 4.45
C PRO A 140 -19.70 -17.19 3.07
N ILE A 141 -18.61 -17.51 2.37
CA ILE A 141 -18.69 -18.25 1.11
C ILE A 141 -19.27 -19.65 1.40
N PRO A 142 -20.29 -20.11 0.64
CA PRO A 142 -20.86 -21.45 0.82
C PRO A 142 -19.80 -22.55 0.74
N GLN A 143 -19.94 -23.58 1.59
CA GLN A 143 -18.95 -24.66 1.75
C GLN A 143 -18.62 -25.36 0.43
N VAL A 144 -19.62 -25.60 -0.43
CA VAL A 144 -19.44 -26.23 -1.74
C VAL A 144 -18.34 -25.55 -2.58
N PHE A 145 -18.32 -24.21 -2.61
CA PHE A 145 -17.29 -23.48 -3.36
C PHE A 145 -15.92 -23.57 -2.70
N ARG A 146 -15.86 -23.60 -1.37
CA ARG A 146 -14.61 -23.79 -0.62
C ARG A 146 -14.03 -25.17 -0.88
N ASP A 147 -14.87 -26.21 -0.90
CA ASP A 147 -14.43 -27.60 -1.13
C ASP A 147 -13.92 -27.80 -2.55
N ILE A 148 -14.60 -27.21 -3.54
CA ILE A 148 -14.14 -27.22 -4.94
C ILE A 148 -12.79 -26.51 -5.05
N GLN A 149 -12.63 -25.35 -4.41
CA GLN A 149 -11.37 -24.61 -4.41
C GLN A 149 -10.24 -25.36 -3.71
N ALA A 150 -10.51 -26.04 -2.59
CA ALA A 150 -9.52 -26.82 -1.85
C ALA A 150 -8.98 -28.01 -2.66
N LYS A 151 -9.77 -28.55 -3.59
CA LYS A 151 -9.34 -29.63 -4.50
C LYS A 151 -8.37 -29.16 -5.59
N ILE A 152 -8.30 -27.87 -5.88
CA ILE A 152 -7.40 -27.32 -6.90
C ILE A 152 -6.00 -27.17 -6.28
N PRO A 153 -4.94 -27.75 -6.88
CA PRO A 153 -3.59 -27.61 -6.36
C PRO A 153 -3.16 -26.14 -6.38
N ARG A 154 -2.75 -25.61 -5.22
CA ARG A 154 -2.35 -24.19 -5.07
C ARG A 154 -1.02 -23.88 -5.75
N ALA A 155 -0.12 -24.86 -5.85
CA ALA A 155 1.14 -24.73 -6.56
C ALA A 155 0.99 -25.25 -7.98
N VAL A 156 1.05 -24.34 -8.96
CA VAL A 156 1.08 -24.71 -10.37
C VAL A 156 2.52 -25.06 -10.75
N ARG A 157 2.70 -26.15 -11.48
CA ARG A 157 4.01 -26.54 -12.01
C ARG A 157 4.60 -25.36 -12.80
N PRO A 158 5.84 -24.93 -12.53
CA PRO A 158 6.43 -23.80 -13.23
C PRO A 158 6.57 -24.13 -14.72
N VAL A 159 6.27 -23.16 -15.58
CA VAL A 159 6.38 -23.30 -17.05
C VAL A 159 7.85 -23.47 -17.49
N LYS A 160 8.82 -22.96 -16.71
CA LYS A 160 10.26 -23.04 -16.96
C LYS A 160 10.97 -23.79 -15.84
N ALA A 161 11.88 -24.71 -16.20
CA ALA A 161 12.72 -25.42 -15.24
C ALA A 161 13.58 -24.43 -14.44
N GLY A 162 13.52 -24.51 -13.11
CA GLY A 162 14.25 -23.64 -12.18
C GLY A 162 13.52 -22.37 -11.71
N ALA A 163 12.33 -22.06 -12.23
CA ALA A 163 11.50 -20.99 -11.67
C ALA A 163 10.76 -21.49 -10.41
N PRO A 164 10.59 -20.67 -9.36
CA PRO A 164 9.77 -21.05 -8.21
C PRO A 164 8.34 -21.36 -8.68
N PRO A 165 7.67 -22.37 -8.09
CA PRO A 165 6.29 -22.69 -8.46
C PRO A 165 5.40 -21.48 -8.20
N TYR A 166 4.51 -21.16 -9.15
CA TYR A 166 3.53 -20.10 -8.94
C TYR A 166 2.49 -20.61 -7.94
N VAL A 167 2.50 -20.00 -6.75
CA VAL A 167 1.52 -20.31 -5.70
C VAL A 167 0.33 -19.38 -5.85
N LEU A 168 -0.84 -19.94 -6.12
CA LEU A 168 -2.10 -19.21 -6.17
C LEU A 168 -2.38 -18.54 -4.80
N PRO A 169 -2.81 -17.27 -4.79
CA PRO A 169 -3.14 -16.57 -3.55
C PRO A 169 -4.23 -17.33 -2.78
N PRO A 170 -4.26 -17.23 -1.43
CA PRO A 170 -5.32 -17.84 -0.65
C PRO A 170 -6.69 -17.40 -1.13
N HIS A 171 -7.59 -18.37 -1.26
CA HIS A 171 -8.97 -18.08 -1.59
C HIS A 171 -9.63 -17.29 -0.45
N PRO A 172 -10.47 -16.30 -0.79
CA PRO A 172 -11.24 -15.57 0.21
C PRO A 172 -12.17 -16.53 0.95
N THR A 173 -12.39 -16.29 2.23
CA THR A 173 -13.34 -17.06 3.07
C THR A 173 -14.70 -16.39 3.13
N GLU A 174 -14.72 -15.06 3.09
CA GLU A 174 -15.90 -14.23 3.30
C GLU A 174 -16.15 -13.31 2.10
N ARG A 175 -17.44 -12.98 1.90
CA ARG A 175 -17.91 -12.06 0.87
C ARG A 175 -18.71 -10.95 1.51
N LEU A 176 -18.54 -9.75 0.97
CA LEU A 176 -19.37 -8.60 1.28
C LEU A 176 -20.54 -8.57 0.29
N ASN A 177 -21.75 -8.82 0.79
CA ASN A 177 -22.99 -8.69 0.04
C ASN A 177 -23.52 -7.25 0.16
N ILE A 178 -23.61 -6.55 -0.96
CA ILE A 178 -24.08 -5.16 -1.01
C ILE A 178 -25.32 -5.07 -1.91
N LYS A 179 -26.41 -4.54 -1.35
CA LYS A 179 -27.62 -4.20 -2.09
C LYS A 179 -27.62 -2.69 -2.32
N LEU A 180 -27.51 -2.28 -3.58
CA LEU A 180 -27.39 -0.88 -4.02
C LEU A 180 -28.51 -0.46 -4.99
N GLY A 181 -29.63 -1.18 -5.00
CA GLY A 181 -30.71 -0.96 -5.96
C GLY A 181 -30.40 -1.46 -7.38
N TYR A 182 -29.47 -2.41 -7.52
CA TYR A 182 -29.33 -3.23 -8.73
C TYR A 182 -30.26 -4.45 -8.65
N SER A 183 -30.59 -5.04 -9.80
CA SER A 183 -31.45 -6.24 -9.88
C SER A 183 -30.84 -7.47 -9.20
N HIS A 184 -29.51 -7.52 -9.09
CA HIS A 184 -28.77 -8.59 -8.43
C HIS A 184 -27.96 -8.03 -7.25
N PRO A 185 -27.73 -8.83 -6.18
CA PRO A 185 -26.83 -8.46 -5.10
C PRO A 185 -25.39 -8.37 -5.63
N VAL A 186 -24.65 -7.36 -5.16
CA VAL A 186 -23.23 -7.22 -5.49
C VAL A 186 -22.43 -7.99 -4.45
N LEU A 187 -21.82 -9.09 -4.87
CA LEU A 187 -20.96 -9.92 -4.03
C LEU A 187 -19.49 -9.55 -4.27
N LEU A 188 -18.79 -9.15 -3.22
CA LEU A 188 -17.37 -8.80 -3.28
C LEU A 188 -16.55 -9.69 -2.36
N ASP A 189 -15.58 -10.39 -2.94
CA ASP A 189 -14.62 -11.17 -2.17
C ASP A 189 -13.71 -10.27 -1.33
N ILE A 190 -13.59 -10.60 -0.03
CA ILE A 190 -12.73 -9.87 0.91
C ILE A 190 -11.28 -10.35 0.71
N PRO A 191 -10.33 -9.45 0.38
CA PRO A 191 -8.93 -9.80 0.20
C PRO A 191 -8.26 -10.15 1.54
N ASP A 192 -7.17 -10.91 1.46
CA ASP A 192 -6.38 -11.30 2.63
C ASP A 192 -5.78 -10.08 3.38
N GLY A 193 -5.71 -10.20 4.70
CA GLY A 193 -5.23 -9.15 5.61
C GLY A 193 -6.21 -8.01 5.88
N ILE A 194 -7.43 -8.06 5.34
CA ILE A 194 -8.49 -7.06 5.58
C ILE A 194 -9.66 -7.74 6.31
N LYS A 195 -10.08 -7.15 7.42
CA LYS A 195 -11.29 -7.55 8.15
C LYS A 195 -12.39 -6.54 7.90
N VAL A 196 -13.58 -7.03 7.57
CA VAL A 196 -14.76 -6.21 7.26
C VAL A 196 -15.79 -6.41 8.36
N ALA A 197 -16.16 -5.32 9.03
CA ALA A 197 -17.26 -5.29 9.99
C ALA A 197 -18.39 -4.41 9.46
N VAL A 198 -19.63 -4.80 9.71
CA VAL A 198 -20.82 -4.03 9.33
C VAL A 198 -21.61 -3.74 10.61
N PRO A 199 -21.21 -2.73 11.42
CA PRO A 199 -21.88 -2.40 12.67
C PRO A 199 -23.31 -1.90 12.44
N GLN A 200 -23.57 -1.24 11.31
CA GLN A 200 -24.90 -0.83 10.87
C GLN A 200 -25.09 -1.29 9.42
N PRO A 201 -26.30 -1.65 8.97
CA PRO A 201 -26.52 -2.07 7.58
C PRO A 201 -26.05 -1.03 6.54
N THR A 202 -26.02 0.25 6.91
CA THR A 202 -25.59 1.37 6.06
C THR A 202 -24.14 1.82 6.32
N LYS A 203 -23.42 1.22 7.28
CA LYS A 203 -22.03 1.57 7.60
C LYS A 203 -21.14 0.33 7.58
N ILE A 204 -20.08 0.40 6.79
CA ILE A 204 -19.07 -0.67 6.67
C ILE A 204 -17.78 -0.13 7.26
N VAL A 205 -17.15 -0.88 8.15
CA VAL A 205 -15.84 -0.55 8.72
C VAL A 205 -14.84 -1.57 8.21
N LEU A 206 -13.85 -1.10 7.45
CA LEU A 206 -12.75 -1.91 6.96
C LEU A 206 -11.55 -1.70 7.88
N THR A 207 -10.96 -2.79 8.38
CA THR A 207 -9.74 -2.74 9.17
C THR A 207 -8.65 -3.56 8.50
N GLY A 208 -7.40 -3.09 8.56
CA GLY A 208 -6.27 -3.79 7.94
C GLY A 208 -4.92 -3.21 8.34
N ASN A 209 -3.86 -3.98 8.11
CA ASN A 209 -2.47 -3.55 8.34
C ASN A 209 -1.92 -2.70 7.18
N ASP A 210 -2.29 -3.04 5.94
CA ASP A 210 -1.76 -2.39 4.74
C ASP A 210 -2.71 -1.29 4.22
N LYS A 211 -2.25 -0.04 4.31
CA LYS A 211 -2.98 1.15 3.84
C LYS A 211 -3.34 1.07 2.35
N GLN A 212 -2.45 0.53 1.52
CA GLN A 212 -2.66 0.50 0.07
C GLN A 212 -3.76 -0.48 -0.31
N LYS A 213 -3.68 -1.71 0.21
CA LYS A 213 -4.71 -2.75 -0.01
C LYS A 213 -6.06 -2.31 0.54
N LEU A 214 -6.08 -1.72 1.73
CA LEU A 214 -7.31 -1.23 2.37
C LEU A 214 -7.98 -0.14 1.54
N GLY A 215 -7.20 0.86 1.10
CA GLY A 215 -7.69 1.95 0.25
C GLY A 215 -8.16 1.46 -1.13
N LEU A 216 -7.43 0.51 -1.73
CA LEU A 216 -7.81 -0.11 -3.01
C LEU A 216 -9.14 -0.86 -2.88
N PHE A 217 -9.34 -1.61 -1.80
CA PHE A 217 -10.59 -2.33 -1.55
C PHE A 217 -11.76 -1.38 -1.30
N ALA A 218 -11.56 -0.32 -0.49
CA ALA A 218 -12.56 0.73 -0.30
C ALA A 218 -12.95 1.40 -1.64
N ALA A 219 -11.97 1.71 -2.49
CA ALA A 219 -12.21 2.26 -3.82
C ALA A 219 -12.96 1.28 -4.74
N LYS A 220 -12.67 -0.03 -4.65
CA LYS A 220 -13.39 -1.08 -5.37
C LYS A 220 -14.87 -1.12 -4.98
N ILE A 221 -15.19 -0.98 -3.70
CA ILE A 221 -16.58 -0.89 -3.22
C ILE A 221 -17.25 0.38 -3.75
N ARG A 222 -16.60 1.55 -3.60
CA ARG A 222 -17.11 2.85 -4.09
C ARG A 222 -17.37 2.87 -5.60
N ARG A 223 -16.59 2.12 -6.38
CA ARG A 223 -16.73 2.05 -7.84
C ARG A 223 -18.13 1.60 -8.28
N TRP A 224 -18.83 0.77 -7.50
CA TRP A 224 -20.18 0.32 -7.83
C TRP A 224 -21.21 1.44 -7.82
N ARG A 225 -21.18 2.31 -6.81
CA ARG A 225 -22.06 3.50 -6.73
C ARG A 225 -21.29 4.69 -6.17
N LYS A 226 -20.74 5.49 -7.08
CA LYS A 226 -20.10 6.76 -6.73
C LYS A 226 -21.14 7.76 -6.18
N PRO A 227 -20.78 8.66 -5.25
CA PRO A 227 -21.65 9.73 -4.80
C PRO A 227 -22.16 10.61 -5.95
N GLU A 228 -23.48 10.80 -6.03
CA GLU A 228 -24.12 11.64 -7.05
C GLU A 228 -24.30 13.10 -6.58
N PRO A 229 -24.22 14.10 -7.48
CA PRO A 229 -24.25 15.51 -7.10
C PRO A 229 -25.65 16.07 -6.82
N TYR A 230 -26.74 15.33 -7.06
CA TYR A 230 -28.10 15.89 -6.88
C TYR A 230 -28.71 15.51 -5.54
N ARG A 231 -28.76 14.22 -5.20
CA ARG A 231 -29.34 13.73 -3.93
C ARG A 231 -28.29 13.16 -2.98
N GLY A 232 -27.01 13.24 -3.34
CA GLY A 232 -25.92 12.71 -2.51
C GLY A 232 -25.99 11.20 -2.30
N LYS A 233 -26.74 10.43 -3.11
CA LYS A 233 -26.77 8.98 -3.00
C LYS A 233 -25.46 8.38 -3.50
N GLY A 234 -25.04 7.31 -2.88
CA GLY A 234 -23.82 6.59 -3.23
C GLY A 234 -23.07 6.13 -2.00
N ILE A 235 -21.83 5.73 -2.22
CA ILE A 235 -20.94 5.20 -1.20
C ILE A 235 -19.86 6.24 -0.93
N PHE A 236 -19.79 6.73 0.31
CA PHE A 236 -18.78 7.68 0.77
C PHE A 236 -17.71 6.96 1.56
N ILE A 237 -16.45 7.40 1.43
CA ILE A 237 -15.31 6.87 2.19
C ILE A 237 -14.94 7.89 3.27
N GLY A 238 -14.96 7.48 4.54
CA GLY A 238 -14.68 8.31 5.70
C GLY A 238 -15.62 9.52 5.78
N ASP A 239 -15.02 10.71 5.71
CA ASP A 239 -15.70 12.00 5.77
C ASP A 239 -15.73 12.71 4.40
N GLU A 240 -15.59 11.94 3.31
CA GLU A 240 -15.82 12.45 1.95
C GLU A 240 -17.24 13.03 1.85
N THR A 241 -17.36 14.20 1.24
CA THR A 241 -18.64 14.85 0.93
C THR A 241 -18.65 15.33 -0.51
N ILE A 242 -19.84 15.48 -1.09
CA ILE A 242 -20.05 15.98 -2.45
C ILE A 242 -20.84 17.28 -2.43
N LYS A 243 -20.43 18.26 -3.25
CA LYS A 243 -21.20 19.48 -3.44
C LYS A 243 -22.52 19.18 -4.16
N LEU A 244 -23.63 19.47 -3.49
CA LEU A 244 -24.96 19.27 -4.06
C LEU A 244 -25.29 20.37 -5.08
N ARG A 245 -25.91 19.98 -6.20
CA ARG A 245 -26.48 20.90 -7.18
C ARG A 245 -27.96 21.10 -6.90
N GLU A 246 -28.40 22.35 -7.00
CA GLU A 246 -29.82 22.69 -6.87
C GLU A 246 -30.62 22.09 -8.01
N ILE A 247 -31.75 21.47 -7.66
CA ILE A 247 -32.73 21.00 -8.63
C ILE A 247 -33.51 22.23 -9.07
N LYS A 248 -33.50 22.54 -10.37
CA LYS A 248 -34.40 23.55 -10.94
C LYS A 248 -35.84 23.07 -10.70
N LYS A 249 -36.52 23.70 -9.73
CA LYS A 249 -37.96 23.51 -9.54
C LYS A 249 -38.64 24.09 -10.79
N LYS A 250 -39.41 23.25 -11.48
CA LYS A 250 -40.29 23.68 -12.57
C LYS A 250 -41.63 24.10 -11.98
#